data_AF-A0A936IUM1-F1
#
_entry.id   AF-A0A936IUM1-F1
#
_cell.length_a   1.000
_cell.length_b   1.000
_cell.length_c   1.000
_cell.angle_alpha   90.00
_cell.angle_beta   90.00
_cell.angle_gamma   90.00
#
_symmetry.space_group_name_H-M   'P 1'
#
loop_
_entity.id
_entity.type
_entity.pdbx_description
1 polymer ?
#
loop_
_entity_poly.entity_id
_entity_poly.type
_entity_poly.pdbx_seq_one_letter_code
_entity_poly.pdbx_strand_id
1 'polypeptide(L)'
;MFRSFMVLCALLAAAVLMAQQSAKMTTVDPDTASAGAMVTVNGENLDKNGVKKLYLTDGTNDTEVEIVEQGAASIKFKIPAGVKPGRLSLMILTAGENPRLVEQPVKVTIE
;
A
#
# COMPACT_ATOMS: atom_id res chain seq x y z
N MET A 1 -0.63 -42.54 -20.15
CA MET A 1 -0.84 -41.24 -20.81
C MET A 1 -1.75 -40.28 -20.03
N PHE A 2 -2.82 -40.75 -19.37
CA PHE A 2 -3.76 -39.90 -18.61
C PHE A 2 -3.23 -39.27 -17.31
N ARG A 3 -2.21 -39.86 -16.67
CA ARG A 3 -1.66 -39.38 -15.39
C ARG A 3 -0.80 -38.11 -15.53
N SER A 4 -0.11 -37.93 -16.67
CA SER A 4 0.74 -36.75 -16.92
C SER A 4 -0.05 -35.49 -17.23
N PHE A 5 -1.26 -35.62 -17.80
CA PHE A 5 -2.10 -34.46 -18.13
C PHE A 5 -2.70 -33.80 -16.88
N MET A 6 -3.01 -34.60 -15.86
CA MET A 6 -3.56 -34.12 -14.58
C MET A 6 -2.51 -33.41 -13.70
N VAL A 7 -1.24 -33.83 -13.78
CA VAL A 7 -0.12 -33.15 -13.09
C VAL A 7 0.19 -31.79 -13.73
N LEU A 8 0.05 -31.67 -15.05
CA LEU A 8 0.29 -30.42 -15.78
C LEU A 8 -0.80 -29.36 -15.50
N CYS A 9 -2.06 -29.77 -15.36
CA CYS A 9 -3.15 -28.88 -14.94
C CYS A 9 -3.02 -28.41 -13.47
N ALA A 10 -2.52 -29.26 -12.58
CA ALA A 10 -2.29 -28.88 -11.18
C ALA A 10 -1.16 -27.83 -11.02
N LEU A 11 -0.14 -27.86 -11.88
CA LEU A 11 0.95 -26.87 -11.91
C LEU A 11 0.49 -25.51 -12.45
N LEU A 12 -0.47 -25.48 -13.38
CA LEU A 12 -1.07 -24.23 -13.88
C LEU A 12 -2.04 -23.59 -12.88
N ALA A 13 -2.72 -24.37 -12.05
CA ALA A 13 -3.63 -23.84 -11.01
C ALA A 13 -2.89 -23.06 -9.90
N ALA A 14 -1.65 -23.44 -9.58
CA ALA A 14 -0.83 -22.72 -8.60
C ALA A 14 -0.37 -21.33 -9.11
N ALA A 15 -0.25 -21.15 -10.42
CA ALA A 15 0.12 -19.85 -11.01
C ALA A 15 -1.03 -18.82 -10.94
N VAL A 16 -2.29 -19.27 -10.89
CA VAL A 16 -3.46 -18.37 -10.79
C VAL A 16 -3.64 -17.82 -9.37
N LEU A 17 -3.13 -18.50 -8.34
CA LEU A 17 -3.07 -17.99 -6.96
C LEU A 17 -2.03 -16.87 -6.79
N MET A 18 -1.15 -16.66 -7.78
CA MET A 18 -0.31 -15.48 -7.89
C MET A 18 -1.01 -14.34 -8.65
N ALA A 19 -2.34 -14.36 -8.79
CA ALA A 19 -3.09 -13.15 -9.07
C ALA A 19 -2.78 -12.16 -7.93
N GLN A 20 -1.84 -11.26 -8.16
CA GLN A 20 -1.25 -10.34 -7.19
C GLN A 20 -2.38 -9.66 -6.40
N GLN A 21 -2.60 -10.11 -5.16
CA GLN A 21 -3.67 -9.60 -4.32
C GLN A 21 -3.43 -8.10 -4.12
N SER A 22 -4.42 -7.27 -4.47
CA SER A 22 -4.25 -5.83 -4.46
C SER A 22 -4.04 -5.31 -3.04
N ALA A 23 -3.05 -4.43 -2.87
CA ALA A 23 -2.82 -3.73 -1.62
C ALA A 23 -4.07 -2.94 -1.20
N LYS A 24 -4.48 -3.10 0.06
CA LYS A 24 -5.67 -2.48 0.62
C LYS A 24 -5.39 -1.97 2.02
N MET A 25 -5.64 -0.68 2.25
CA MET A 25 -5.53 -0.04 3.55
C MET A 25 -6.91 0.03 4.23
N THR A 26 -6.93 -0.14 5.55
CA THR A 26 -8.17 -0.24 6.33
C THR A 26 -8.25 0.78 7.45
N THR A 27 -7.15 1.00 8.17
CA THR A 27 -7.07 1.93 9.30
C THR A 27 -5.74 2.66 9.31
N VAL A 28 -5.72 3.85 9.88
CA VAL A 28 -4.51 4.63 10.11
C VAL A 28 -4.50 5.07 11.57
N ASP A 29 -3.34 4.96 12.20
CA ASP A 29 -3.13 5.26 13.62
C ASP A 29 -1.77 5.97 13.83
N PRO A 30 -1.75 7.16 14.45
CA PRO A 30 -2.92 7.98 14.75
C PRO A 30 -3.62 8.49 13.47
N ASP A 31 -4.92 8.76 13.55
CA ASP A 31 -5.68 9.37 12.45
C ASP A 31 -5.47 10.89 12.33
N THR A 32 -4.80 11.49 13.33
CA THR A 32 -4.43 12.89 13.41
C THR A 32 -3.00 13.03 13.91
N ALA A 33 -2.14 13.76 13.19
CA ALA A 33 -0.72 13.87 13.52
C ALA A 33 -0.08 15.16 13.00
N SER A 34 0.93 15.68 13.70
CA SER A 34 1.71 16.83 13.22
C SER A 34 2.75 16.42 12.17
N ALA A 35 3.22 17.40 11.39
CA ALA A 35 4.34 17.20 10.48
C ALA A 35 5.58 16.65 11.22
N GLY A 36 6.27 15.67 10.62
CA GLY A 36 7.41 14.99 11.23
C GLY A 36 7.05 13.78 12.10
N ALA A 37 5.77 13.57 12.45
CA ALA A 37 5.33 12.45 13.25
C ALA A 37 5.38 11.12 12.48
N MET A 38 5.41 10.01 13.23
CA MET A 38 5.29 8.65 12.71
C MET A 38 3.83 8.21 12.72
N VAL A 39 3.38 7.62 11.62
CA VAL A 39 2.02 7.12 11.45
C VAL A 39 2.09 5.69 10.95
N THR A 40 1.17 4.85 11.43
CA THR A 40 1.03 3.46 11.00
C THR A 40 -0.28 3.30 10.24
N VAL A 41 -0.23 2.68 9.07
CA VAL A 41 -1.41 2.23 8.34
C VAL A 41 -1.48 0.71 8.36
N ASN A 42 -2.65 0.16 8.65
CA ASN A 42 -2.90 -1.28 8.67
C ASN A 42 -3.77 -1.72 7.49
N GLY A 43 -3.59 -2.97 7.05
CA GLY A 43 -4.33 -3.52 5.92
C GLY A 43 -3.80 -4.86 5.44
N GLU A 44 -3.86 -5.09 4.13
CA GLU A 44 -3.48 -6.33 3.48
C GLU A 44 -2.58 -6.07 2.26
N ASN A 45 -1.62 -6.96 2.03
CA ASN A 45 -0.64 -6.92 0.93
C ASN A 45 0.11 -5.58 0.86
N LEU A 46 0.50 -5.07 2.02
CA LEU A 46 1.18 -3.79 2.16
C LEU A 46 2.72 -3.91 2.06
N ASP A 47 3.24 -5.12 1.90
CA ASP A 47 4.67 -5.36 1.73
C ASP A 47 5.19 -4.85 0.38
N LYS A 48 6.49 -5.02 0.14
CA LYS A 48 7.18 -4.53 -1.05
C LYS A 48 6.70 -5.16 -2.37
N ASN A 49 5.98 -6.28 -2.32
CA ASN A 49 5.36 -6.89 -3.50
C ASN A 49 4.02 -6.24 -3.85
N GLY A 50 3.36 -5.58 -2.89
CA GLY A 50 2.11 -4.86 -3.12
C GLY A 50 2.29 -3.34 -3.26
N VAL A 51 3.17 -2.74 -2.46
CA VAL A 51 3.35 -1.28 -2.35
C VAL A 51 4.81 -0.91 -2.57
N LYS A 52 5.08 -0.13 -3.62
CA LYS A 52 6.40 0.39 -3.97
C LYS A 52 6.68 1.73 -3.30
N LYS A 53 5.68 2.61 -3.24
CA LYS A 53 5.77 3.94 -2.63
C LYS A 53 4.44 4.32 -2.00
N LEU A 54 4.51 5.22 -1.02
CA LEU A 54 3.37 5.78 -0.31
C LEU A 54 3.38 7.31 -0.43
N TYR A 55 2.19 7.89 -0.57
CA TYR A 55 1.97 9.31 -0.74
C TYR A 55 0.83 9.79 0.15
N LEU A 56 0.92 11.04 0.57
CA LEU A 56 -0.19 11.85 1.07
C LEU A 56 -0.76 12.64 -0.12
N THR A 57 -2.09 12.65 -0.29
CA THR A 57 -2.74 13.37 -1.39
C THR A 57 -3.99 14.11 -0.95
N ASP A 58 -4.20 15.30 -1.53
CA ASP A 58 -5.46 16.06 -1.50
C ASP A 58 -6.27 15.89 -2.81
N GLY A 59 -5.85 14.98 -3.70
CA GLY A 59 -6.38 14.79 -5.04
C GLY A 59 -5.76 15.68 -6.12
N THR A 60 -4.90 16.62 -5.73
CA THR A 60 -4.17 17.53 -6.64
C THR A 60 -2.66 17.50 -6.40
N ASN A 61 -2.23 17.53 -5.13
CA ASN A 61 -0.85 17.56 -4.70
C ASN A 61 -0.50 16.23 -4.02
N ASP A 62 0.47 15.53 -4.58
CA ASP A 62 0.95 14.26 -4.05
C ASP A 62 2.31 14.45 -3.38
N THR A 63 2.41 14.15 -2.09
CA THR A 63 3.67 14.21 -1.34
C THR A 63 4.12 12.82 -0.95
N GLU A 64 5.25 12.37 -1.49
CA GLU A 64 5.86 11.08 -1.11
C GLU A 64 6.28 11.11 0.36
N VAL A 65 6.02 10.03 1.08
CA VAL A 65 6.41 9.86 2.48
C VAL A 65 7.55 8.84 2.61
N GLU A 66 8.33 8.99 3.66
CA GLU A 66 9.36 8.01 3.99
C GLU A 66 8.72 6.81 4.69
N ILE A 67 8.83 5.62 4.08
CA ILE A 67 8.45 4.36 4.71
C ILE A 67 9.59 3.91 5.64
N VAL A 68 9.29 3.79 6.92
CA VAL A 68 10.24 3.41 7.98
C VAL A 68 10.20 1.91 8.24
N GLU A 69 9.02 1.32 8.30
CA GLU A 69 8.80 -0.12 8.44
C GLU A 69 7.69 -0.55 7.48
N GLN A 70 7.84 -1.72 6.84
CA GLN A 70 6.89 -2.21 5.86
C GLN A 70 6.75 -3.72 5.95
N GLY A 71 5.52 -4.20 6.15
CA GLY A 71 5.17 -5.61 6.16
C GLY A 71 3.85 -5.85 5.45
N ALA A 72 3.43 -7.11 5.38
CA ALA A 72 2.21 -7.48 4.66
C ALA A 72 0.93 -6.86 5.26
N ALA A 73 0.92 -6.65 6.58
CA ALA A 73 -0.24 -6.17 7.33
C ALA A 73 -0.18 -4.69 7.71
N SER A 74 0.99 -4.04 7.61
CA SER A 74 1.16 -2.65 8.03
C SER A 74 2.33 -1.93 7.35
N ILE A 75 2.20 -0.61 7.26
CA ILE A 75 3.30 0.30 6.89
C ILE A 75 3.39 1.38 7.95
N LYS A 76 4.59 1.58 8.50
CA LYS A 76 4.91 2.74 9.34
C LYS A 76 5.70 3.73 8.50
N PHE A 77 5.25 4.97 8.48
CA PHE A 77 5.86 6.02 7.69
C PHE A 77 5.99 7.32 8.48
N LYS A 78 6.85 8.21 8.00
CA LYS A 78 7.06 9.53 8.58
C LYS A 78 6.40 10.60 7.72
N ILE A 79 5.62 11.48 8.33
CA ILE A 79 5.08 12.66 7.66
C ILE A 79 6.23 13.65 7.39
N PRO A 80 6.46 14.11 6.16
CA PRO A 80 7.48 15.13 5.89
C PRO A 80 7.18 16.45 6.61
N ALA A 81 8.23 17.15 7.07
CA ALA A 81 8.09 18.36 7.88
C ALA A 81 7.42 19.55 7.17
N GLY A 82 7.39 19.55 5.83
CA GLY A 82 6.81 20.63 5.01
C GLY A 82 5.43 20.32 4.43
N VAL A 83 4.77 19.24 4.87
CA VAL A 83 3.41 18.92 4.40
C VAL A 83 2.43 19.99 4.88
N LYS A 84 1.54 20.43 3.99
CA LYS A 84 0.46 21.35 4.33
C LYS A 84 -0.53 20.65 5.29
N PRO A 85 -0.97 21.34 6.36
CA PRO A 85 -2.07 20.84 7.19
C PRO A 85 -3.32 20.57 6.37
N GLY A 86 -4.10 19.58 6.79
CA GLY A 86 -5.33 19.17 6.13
C GLY A 86 -5.63 17.68 6.27
N ARG A 87 -6.83 17.29 5.81
CA ARG A 87 -7.27 15.90 5.81
C ARG A 87 -6.92 15.23 4.48
N LEU A 88 -5.82 14.50 4.47
CA LEU A 88 -5.24 13.91 3.27
C LEU A 88 -5.58 12.42 3.15
N SER A 89 -5.82 11.94 1.94
CA SER A 89 -5.91 10.51 1.66
C SER A 89 -4.51 9.89 1.57
N LEU A 90 -4.41 8.58 1.78
CA LEU A 90 -3.21 7.83 1.41
C LEU A 90 -3.33 7.35 -0.04
N MET A 91 -2.24 7.44 -0.79
CA MET A 91 -2.14 6.90 -2.14
C MET A 91 -0.90 6.03 -2.26
N ILE A 92 -1.04 4.89 -2.91
CA ILE A 92 0.07 3.96 -3.13
C ILE A 92 0.48 3.96 -4.60
N LEU A 93 1.78 3.79 -4.85
CA LEU A 93 2.26 3.24 -6.11
C LEU A 93 2.35 1.73 -5.95
N THR A 94 1.55 0.97 -6.70
CA THR A 94 1.61 -0.49 -6.66
C THR A 94 2.94 -1.01 -7.18
N ALA A 95 3.41 -2.14 -6.64
CA ALA A 95 4.55 -2.87 -7.20
C ALA A 95 4.13 -3.82 -8.35
N GLY A 96 5.11 -4.46 -8.99
CA GLY A 96 4.92 -5.39 -10.12
C GLY A 96 5.14 -4.75 -11.50
N GLU A 97 4.77 -5.50 -12.55
CA GLU A 97 5.03 -5.13 -13.96
C GLU A 97 4.25 -3.91 -14.45
N ASN A 98 3.10 -3.61 -13.83
CA ASN A 98 2.26 -2.47 -14.17
C ASN A 98 2.00 -1.57 -12.94
N PRO A 99 3.02 -0.79 -12.49
CA PRO A 99 2.86 0.15 -11.39
C PRO A 99 1.79 1.20 -11.70
N ARG A 100 0.87 1.40 -10.78
CA ARG A 100 -0.18 2.42 -10.89
C ARG A 100 -0.41 3.11 -9.56
N LEU A 101 -0.83 4.36 -9.63
CA LEU A 101 -1.26 5.13 -8.47
C LEU A 101 -2.69 4.71 -8.11
N VAL A 102 -2.90 4.39 -6.83
CA VAL A 102 -4.21 3.99 -6.30
C VAL A 102 -4.46 4.74 -5.00
N GLU A 103 -5.44 5.62 -5.01
CA GLU A 103 -5.94 6.27 -3.78
C GLU A 103 -6.65 5.23 -2.91
N GLN A 104 -6.35 5.25 -1.61
CA GLN A 104 -6.87 4.33 -0.61
C GLN A 104 -8.00 5.01 0.18
N PRO A 105 -8.96 4.24 0.71
CA PRO A 105 -10.14 4.80 1.39
C PRO A 105 -9.84 5.36 2.79
N VAL A 106 -8.57 5.39 3.21
CA VAL A 106 -8.12 5.87 4.52
C VAL A 106 -7.59 7.29 4.41
N LYS A 107 -7.81 8.09 5.47
CA LYS A 107 -7.36 9.48 5.55
C LYS A 107 -6.66 9.74 6.86
N VAL A 108 -5.67 10.62 6.84
CA VAL A 108 -4.97 11.16 8.01
C VAL A 108 -5.15 12.67 8.03
N THR A 109 -5.41 13.22 9.20
CA THR A 109 -5.48 14.67 9.45
C THR A 109 -4.11 15.14 9.87
N ILE A 110 -3.59 16.15 9.18
CA ILE A 110 -2.32 16.79 9.52
C ILE A 110 -2.62 18.17 10.09
N GLU A 111 -2.07 18.44 11.28
CA GLU A 111 -2.19 19.69 12.03
C GLU A 111 -0.89 20.48 12.06
#